data_AF-A0A545UI33-F1
#
_entry.id   AF-A0A545UI33-F1
#
_cell.length_a   1.000
_cell.length_b   1.000
_cell.length_c   1.000
_cell.angle_alpha   90.00
_cell.angle_beta   90.00
_cell.angle_gamma   90.00
#
_symmetry.space_group_name_H-M   'P 1'
#
loop_
_entity.id
_entity.type
_entity.pdbx_description
1 polymer ?
#
loop_
_entity_poly.entity_id
_entity_poly.type
_entity_poly.pdbx_seq_one_letter_code
_entity_poly.pdbx_strand_id
1 'polypeptide(L)' 'MSGQGSAGNVLAALCSFFIPGLGQLLQARILMAIAHFVLAGLLWLVWLGWIIHLWSIIDAAKFKARN' A
#
# COMPACT_ATOMS: atom_id res chain seq x y z
N MET A 1 13.26 -7.52 27.00
CA MET A 1 11.91 -7.23 26.48
C MET A 1 11.73 -5.71 26.49
N SER A 2 12.15 -5.02 25.42
CA SER A 2 11.92 -3.58 25.27
C SER A 2 10.42 -3.33 25.28
N GLY A 3 9.91 -2.70 26.34
CA GLY A 3 8.50 -2.60 26.67
C GLY A 3 7.65 -2.04 25.52
N GLN A 4 6.49 -2.68 25.32
CA GLN A 4 5.42 -2.17 24.49
C GLN A 4 5.05 -0.77 24.98
N GLY A 5 5.35 0.27 24.19
CA GLY A 5 5.16 1.68 24.57
C GLY A 5 6.43 2.55 24.54
N SER A 6 7.61 2.01 24.24
CA SER A 6 8.81 2.83 24.01
C SER A 6 8.65 3.75 22.79
N ALA A 7 9.27 4.94 22.84
CA ALA A 7 9.30 5.90 21.73
C ALA A 7 9.69 5.26 20.39
N GLY A 8 10.59 4.25 20.40
CA GLY A 8 10.97 3.50 19.20
C GLY A 8 9.85 2.65 18.59
N ASN A 9 8.97 2.07 19.41
CA ASN A 9 7.79 1.34 18.92
C ASN A 9 6.73 2.31 18.38
N VAL A 10 6.57 3.48 19.02
CA VAL A 10 5.64 4.52 18.56
C VAL A 10 6.09 5.07 17.21
N LEU A 11 7.38 5.37 17.04
CA LEU A 11 7.96 5.80 15.77
C LEU A 11 7.84 4.72 14.69
N ALA A 12 8.06 3.45 15.03
CA ALA A 12 7.87 2.34 14.09
C ALA A 12 6.40 2.19 13.64
N ALA A 13 5.44 2.36 14.54
CA ALA A 13 4.02 2.34 14.20
C ALA A 13 3.66 3.50 13.25
N LEU A 14 4.13 4.71 13.57
CA LEU A 14 4.00 5.90 12.71
C LEU A 14 4.60 5.69 11.32
N CYS A 15 5.81 5.14 11.22
CA CYS A 15 6.44 4.89 9.91
C CYS A 15 5.72 3.81 9.10
N SER A 16 5.18 2.77 9.75
CA SER A 16 4.41 1.71 9.08
C SER A 16 3.04 2.18 8.58
N PHE A 17 2.51 3.28 9.13
CA PHE A 17 1.26 3.91 8.66
C PHE A 17 1.44 4.58 7.29
N PHE A 18 2.59 5.22 7.04
CA PHE A 18 2.87 5.90 5.77
C PHE A 18 3.26 4.95 4.65
N ILE A 19 4.21 4.04 4.92
CA ILE A 19 4.59 3.00 3.97
C ILE A 19 4.64 1.68 4.74
N PRO A 20 3.85 0.68 4.32
CA PRO A 20 3.84 -0.63 4.93
C PRO A 20 5.25 -1.24 4.87
N GLY A 21 5.78 -1.60 6.05
CA GLY A 21 7.12 -2.16 6.21
C GLY A 21 8.19 -1.21 6.79
N LEU A 22 8.03 0.12 6.75
CA LEU A 22 9.07 1.04 7.24
C LEU A 22 9.34 0.95 8.74
N GLY A 23 8.31 0.73 9.58
CA GLY A 23 8.54 0.57 11.01
C GLY A 23 9.34 -0.68 11.36
N GLN A 24 9.26 -1.71 10.52
CA GLN A 24 10.09 -2.90 10.68
C GLN A 24 11.54 -2.60 10.29
N LEU A 25 11.81 -1.68 9.36
CA LEU A 25 13.18 -1.20 9.07
C LEU A 25 13.79 -0.46 10.26
N LEU A 26 13.02 0.38 10.96
CA LEU A 26 13.47 1.08 12.17
C LEU A 26 13.78 0.16 13.35
N GLN A 27 13.14 -1.01 13.39
CA GLN A 27 13.41 -2.07 14.36
C GLN A 27 14.51 -3.05 13.88
N ALA A 28 15.21 -2.76 12.78
CA ALA A 28 16.18 -3.64 12.12
C ALA A 28 15.62 -5.01 11.67
N ARG A 29 14.30 -5.11 11.46
CA ARG A 29 13.57 -6.31 11.00
C ARG A 29 13.33 -6.24 9.49
N ILE A 30 14.41 -6.28 8.71
CA ILE A 30 14.40 -6.07 7.25
C ILE A 30 13.54 -7.09 6.50
N LEU A 31 13.60 -8.37 6.89
CA LEU A 31 12.82 -9.43 6.25
C LEU A 31 11.29 -9.17 6.36
N MET A 32 10.85 -8.71 7.53
CA MET A 32 9.45 -8.36 7.79
C MET A 32 9.06 -7.06 7.10
N ALA A 33 9.98 -6.11 6.96
CA ALA A 33 9.74 -4.88 6.22
C ALA A 33 9.42 -5.16 4.75
N ILE A 34 10.25 -5.98 4.09
CA ILE A 34 10.08 -6.36 2.69
C ILE A 34 8.77 -7.15 2.51
N ALA A 35 8.50 -8.10 3.41
CA ALA A 35 7.26 -8.87 3.35
C ALA A 35 6.01 -7.97 3.39
N HIS A 36 5.94 -7.00 4.32
CA HIS A 36 4.81 -6.06 4.40
C HIS A 36 4.72 -5.12 3.20
N PHE A 37 5.86 -4.63 2.71
CA PHE A 37 5.90 -3.76 1.54
C PHE A 37 5.35 -4.47 0.28
N VAL A 38 5.76 -5.73 0.07
CA VAL A 38 5.30 -6.56 -1.05
C VAL A 38 3.81 -6.91 -0.92
N LEU A 39 3.37 -7.33 0.27
CA LEU A 39 1.96 -7.66 0.53
C LEU A 39 1.04 -6.46 0.30
N ALA A 40 1.44 -5.28 0.75
CA ALA A 40 0.66 -4.07 0.55
C ALA A 40 0.70 -3.57 -0.89
N GLY A 41 1.84 -3.67 -1.59
CA GLY A 41 1.91 -3.41 -3.02
C GLY A 41 1.01 -4.35 -3.82
N LEU A 42 0.96 -5.62 -3.45
CA LEU A 42 0.05 -6.61 -4.02
C LEU A 42 -1.42 -6.28 -3.74
N LEU A 43 -1.78 -5.90 -2.52
CA LEU A 43 -3.15 -5.48 -2.19
C LEU A 43 -3.55 -4.18 -2.92
N TRP A 44 -2.62 -3.24 -3.05
CA TRP A 44 -2.82 -2.01 -3.81
C TRP A 44 -3.01 -2.29 -5.31
N LEU A 45 -2.23 -3.24 -5.84
CA LEU A 45 -2.41 -3.84 -7.17
C LEU A 45 -3.57 -4.82 -7.27
N VAL A 46 -4.39 -5.05 -6.23
CA VAL A 46 -5.58 -5.92 -6.33
C VAL A 46 -6.90 -5.17 -6.05
N TRP A 47 -6.88 -4.11 -5.24
CA TRP A 47 -8.03 -3.24 -5.00
C TRP A 47 -8.16 -2.02 -5.95
N LEU A 48 -7.19 -1.81 -6.84
CA LEU A 48 -7.34 -1.49 -8.29
C LEU A 48 -8.52 -0.64 -8.82
N GLY A 49 -8.93 0.43 -8.15
CA GLY A 49 -9.90 1.38 -8.71
C GLY A 49 -9.51 1.94 -10.10
N TRP A 50 -8.24 1.86 -10.49
CA TRP A 50 -7.77 2.25 -11.82
C TRP A 50 -8.24 1.33 -12.97
N ILE A 51 -8.71 0.11 -12.68
CA ILE A 51 -9.34 -0.76 -13.68
C ILE A 51 -10.69 -0.20 -14.12
N ILE A 52 -11.48 0.33 -13.18
CA ILE A 52 -12.76 0.98 -13.50
C ILE A 52 -12.52 2.25 -14.33
N HIS A 53 -11.42 2.96 -14.08
CA HIS A 53 -11.03 4.11 -14.91
C HIS A 53 -10.62 3.70 -16.34
N LEU A 54 -9.81 2.65 -16.50
CA LEU A 54 -9.45 2.17 -17.83
C LEU A 54 -10.67 1.66 -18.61
N TRP A 55 -11.61 1.02 -17.92
CA TRP A 55 -12.90 0.62 -18.48
C TRP A 55 -13.71 1.82 -18.96
N SER A 56 -13.84 2.84 -18.11
CA SER A 56 -14.60 4.05 -18.42
C SER A 56 -14.03 4.80 -19.64
N ILE A 57 -12.71 4.80 -19.82
CA ILE A 57 -12.03 5.41 -20.97
C ILE A 57 -12.35 4.66 -22.27
N ILE A 58 -12.29 3.33 -22.24
CA ILE A 58 -12.55 2.51 -23.43
C ILE A 58 -14.03 2.57 -23.82
N ASP A 59 -14.92 2.58 -22.82
CA ASP A 59 -16.35 2.72 -23.03
C ASP A 59 -16.71 4.06 -23.68
N ALA A 60 -16.18 5.16 -23.14
CA ALA A 60 -16.36 6.50 -23.71
C ALA A 60 -15.76 6.63 -25.12
N ALA A 61 -14.60 6.01 -25.39
CA ALA A 61 -13.96 6.06 -26.70
C ALA A 61 -14.71 5.25 -27.77
N LYS A 62 -15.44 4.21 -27.37
CA LYS A 62 -16.25 3.37 -28.26
C LYS A 62 -17.67 3.89 -28.43
N PHE A 63 -18.07 4.90 -27.67
CA PHE A 63 -19.37 5.53 -27.80
C PHE A 63 -19.52 6.15 -29.20
N LYS A 64 -20.36 5.54 -30.02
CA LYS A 64 -20.75 6.07 -31.32
C LYS A 64 -22.08 6.80 -31.14
N ALA A 65 -22.04 8.14 -31.10
CA ALA A 65 -23.26 8.94 -31.13
C ALA A 65 -24.04 8.59 -32.41
N ARG A 66 -25.22 8.00 -32.25
CA ARG A 66 -26.14 7.76 -33.37
C ARG A 66 -26.83 9.09 -33.67
N ASN A 67 -26.76 9.53 -34.93
CA ASN A 67 -27.55 10.66 -35.46
C ASN A 67 -29.03 10.54 -35.10
#